data_AF-W1YPL7-F1
#
_entry.id   AF-W1YPL7-F1
#
_cell.length_a   1.000
_cell.length_b   1.000
_cell.length_c   1.000
_cell.angle_alpha   90.00
_cell.angle_beta   90.00
_cell.angle_gamma   90.00
#
_symmetry.space_group_name_H-M   'P 1'
#
loop_
_entity.id
_entity.type
_entity.pdbx_description
1 polymer ?
#
loop_
_entity_poly.entity_id
_entity_poly.type
_entity_poly.pdbx_seq_one_letter_code
_entity_poly.pdbx_strand_id
1 'polypeptide(L)'
;TGAGDELQGIKKGVMELADAIVVNKADGDNLKRALIARSDYDRMLHYIRPATEKWKTQAYTCSAVTKDGLDELWDVIQEFAEQGKENGVFLKRRQEQSLRWVRD
;
A
#
# COMPACT_ATOMS: atom_id res chain seq x y z
N THR A 1 5.63 -2.92 25.09
CA THR A 1 5.60 -4.06 24.16
C THR A 1 5.81 -3.50 22.77
N GLY A 2 6.84 -3.98 22.09
CA GLY A 2 7.52 -3.25 21.03
C GLY A 2 6.80 -3.30 19.69
N ALA A 3 6.94 -2.23 18.91
CA ALA A 3 6.54 -2.17 17.50
C ALA A 3 7.10 -3.33 16.65
N GLY A 4 8.16 -4.01 17.12
CA GLY A 4 8.70 -5.22 16.50
C GLY A 4 7.80 -6.45 16.54
N ASP A 5 6.87 -6.56 17.50
CA ASP A 5 5.92 -7.70 17.61
C ASP A 5 4.75 -7.57 16.63
N GLU A 6 4.18 -6.37 16.48
CA GLU A 6 3.11 -6.12 15.49
C GLU A 6 3.61 -6.37 14.06
N LEU A 7 4.91 -6.15 13.86
CA LEU A 7 5.60 -6.37 12.61
C LEU A 7 5.90 -7.83 12.26
N GLN A 8 6.05 -8.70 13.26
CA GLN A 8 6.09 -10.14 13.02
C GLN A 8 4.73 -10.71 12.59
N GLY A 9 3.63 -10.04 12.93
CA GLY A 9 2.28 -10.44 12.51
C GLY A 9 2.00 -10.20 11.02
N ILE A 10 2.63 -9.20 10.44
CA ILE A 10 2.55 -8.93 9.00
C ILE A 10 3.59 -9.80 8.30
N LYS A 11 3.11 -10.88 7.67
CA LYS A 11 3.96 -11.78 6.89
C LYS A 11 4.75 -10.95 5.88
N LYS A 12 6.08 -11.04 5.95
CA LYS A 12 7.03 -10.38 5.04
C LYS A 12 6.59 -10.44 3.57
N GLY A 13 6.02 -11.56 3.13
CA GLY A 13 5.54 -11.75 1.76
C GLY A 13 4.30 -10.94 1.34
N VAL A 14 3.50 -10.39 2.27
CA VAL A 14 2.35 -9.53 1.93
C VAL A 14 2.81 -8.11 1.65
N MET A 15 3.79 -7.62 2.42
CA MET A 15 4.37 -6.28 2.24
C MET A 15 5.09 -6.14 0.89
N GLU A 16 5.78 -7.19 0.46
CA GLU A 16 6.50 -7.23 -0.82
C GLU A 16 5.56 -7.18 -2.05
N LEU A 17 4.25 -7.38 -1.85
CA LEU A 17 3.23 -7.32 -2.90
C LEU A 17 2.43 -6.02 -2.88
N ALA A 18 2.64 -5.15 -1.89
CA ALA A 18 1.83 -3.96 -1.69
C ALA A 18 2.32 -2.79 -2.56
N ASP A 19 1.39 -2.22 -3.33
CA ASP A 19 1.59 -0.96 -4.07
C ASP A 19 1.22 0.28 -3.23
N ALA A 20 0.41 0.09 -2.19
CA ALA A 20 0.13 1.08 -1.15
C ALA A 20 -0.23 0.35 0.15
N ILE A 21 0.04 0.99 1.29
CA ILE A 21 -0.40 0.52 2.61
C ILE A 21 -1.33 1.56 3.20
N VAL A 22 -2.45 1.14 3.78
CA VAL A 22 -3.42 2.07 4.38
C VAL A 22 -3.70 1.66 5.81
N VAL A 23 -3.38 2.55 6.75
CA VAL A 23 -3.71 2.43 8.17
C VAL A 23 -5.10 3.03 8.38
N ASN A 24 -6.10 2.16 8.41
CA ASN A 24 -7.49 2.56 8.65
C ASN A 24 -7.74 2.88 10.14
N LYS A 25 -8.92 3.47 10.43
CA LYS A 25 -9.37 3.93 11.76
C LYS A 25 -8.55 5.11 12.30
N ALA A 26 -8.07 5.98 11.42
CA ALA A 26 -7.37 7.19 11.79
C ALA A 26 -8.34 8.30 12.25
N ASP A 27 -9.08 8.03 13.33
CA ASP A 27 -10.13 8.89 13.87
C ASP A 27 -10.09 8.95 15.40
N GLY A 28 -10.68 10.00 15.98
CA GLY A 28 -10.75 10.24 17.41
C GLY A 28 -9.41 10.06 18.14
N ASP A 29 -9.43 9.33 19.25
CA ASP A 29 -8.24 9.03 20.05
C ASP A 29 -7.24 8.09 19.35
N ASN A 30 -7.64 7.46 18.23
CA ASN A 30 -6.77 6.56 17.49
C ASN A 30 -5.92 7.26 16.43
N LEU A 31 -6.25 8.50 16.05
CA LEU A 31 -5.54 9.25 15.01
C LEU A 31 -4.02 9.29 15.25
N LYS A 32 -3.60 9.62 16.48
CA LYS A 32 -2.17 9.71 16.82
C LYS A 32 -1.45 8.36 16.66
N ARG A 33 -2.09 7.25 17.04
CA ARG A 33 -1.52 5.91 16.89
C ARG A 33 -1.47 5.49 15.41
N ALA A 34 -2.50 5.81 14.64
CA ALA A 34 -2.53 5.55 13.20
C ALA A 34 -1.43 6.30 12.45
N LEU A 35 -1.17 7.57 12.80
CA LEU A 35 -0.09 8.36 12.20
C LEU A 35 1.31 7.80 12.53
N ILE A 36 1.52 7.31 13.76
CA ILE A 36 2.77 6.64 14.15
C ILE A 36 2.95 5.36 13.33
N ALA A 37 1.91 4.51 13.26
CA ALA A 37 1.95 3.28 12.47
C ALA A 37 2.22 3.56 10.98
N ARG A 38 1.57 4.58 10.40
CA ARG A 38 1.84 5.03 9.03
C ARG A 38 3.32 5.38 8.83
N SER A 39 3.90 6.15 9.76
CA SER A 39 5.32 6.51 9.71
C SER A 39 6.25 5.30 9.85
N ASP A 40 5.87 4.31 10.66
CA ASP A 40 6.64 3.07 10.80
C ASP A 40 6.61 2.24 9.51
N TYR A 41 5.46 2.13 8.85
CA TYR A 41 5.37 1.49 7.53
C TYR A 41 6.16 2.22 6.47
N ASP A 42 6.07 3.55 6.38
CA ASP A 42 6.89 4.34 5.45
C ASP A 42 8.38 4.09 5.64
N ARG A 43 8.84 4.10 6.90
CA ARG A 43 10.23 3.82 7.23
C ARG A 43 10.66 2.43 6.74
N MET A 44 9.78 1.45 6.86
CA MET A 44 10.05 0.10 6.40
C MET A 44 10.06 -0.05 4.89
N LEU A 45 9.14 0.61 4.19
CA LEU A 45 9.05 0.56 2.74
C LEU A 45 10.34 1.06 2.08
N HIS A 46 11.13 1.92 2.74
CA HIS A 46 12.47 2.29 2.28
C HIS A 46 13.48 1.13 2.21
N TYR A 47 13.27 0.05 2.96
CA TYR A 47 14.16 -1.11 3.00
C TYR A 47 13.68 -2.27 2.12
N ILE A 48 12.50 -2.16 1.49
CA ILE A 48 11.89 -3.22 0.69
C ILE A 48 11.90 -2.78 -0.78
N ARG A 49 12.13 -3.73 -1.69
CA ARG A 49 12.00 -3.46 -3.13
C ARG A 49 10.52 -3.18 -3.44
N PRO A 50 10.19 -2.12 -4.19
CA PRO A 50 8.80 -1.87 -4.59
C PRO A 50 8.20 -3.04 -5.36
N ALA A 51 6.93 -3.34 -5.10
CA ALA A 51 6.17 -4.38 -5.79
C ALA A 51 5.97 -4.06 -7.28
N THR A 52 5.85 -2.77 -7.60
CA THR A 52 5.72 -2.25 -8.96
C THR A 52 6.95 -1.44 -9.33
N GLU A 53 7.60 -1.80 -10.45
CA GLU A 53 8.73 -1.03 -10.96
C GLU A 53 8.32 0.41 -11.25
N LYS A 54 9.18 1.36 -10.87
CA LYS A 54 8.98 2.81 -11.05
C LYS A 54 7.80 3.40 -10.27
N TRP A 55 7.15 2.62 -9.41
CA TRP A 55 6.17 3.13 -8.46
C TRP A 55 6.77 3.18 -7.06
N LYS A 56 6.52 4.26 -6.32
CA LYS A 56 6.95 4.40 -4.94
C LYS A 56 5.81 4.00 -4.02
N THR A 57 5.88 2.79 -3.46
CA THR A 57 4.96 2.36 -2.40
C THR A 57 5.09 3.28 -1.19
N GLN A 58 3.94 3.73 -0.67
CA GLN A 58 3.85 4.61 0.50
C GLN A 58 2.73 4.14 1.44
N ALA A 59 2.81 4.56 2.69
CA ALA A 59 1.80 4.34 3.69
C ALA A 59 0.92 5.59 3.90
N TYR A 60 -0.39 5.36 3.93
CA TYR A 60 -1.43 6.35 4.09
C TYR A 60 -2.27 6.07 5.34
N THR A 61 -3.05 7.05 5.75
CA THR A 61 -4.05 6.90 6.81
C THR A 61 -5.41 7.26 6.27
N CYS A 62 -6.44 6.55 6.72
CA CYS A 62 -7.83 6.93 6.47
C CYS A 62 -8.72 6.55 7.65
N SER A 63 -9.92 7.08 7.66
CA SER A 63 -11.02 6.54 8.45
C SER A 63 -12.18 6.21 7.54
N ALA A 64 -12.49 4.93 7.41
CA ALA A 64 -13.68 4.50 6.69
C ALA A 64 -14.99 4.97 7.34
N VAL A 65 -14.96 5.31 8.64
CA VAL A 65 -16.16 5.70 9.41
C VAL A 65 -16.44 7.20 9.24
N THR A 66 -15.43 8.05 9.39
CA THR A 66 -15.59 9.51 9.19
C THR A 66 -15.45 9.91 7.74
N LYS A 67 -14.93 9.01 6.88
CA LYS A 67 -14.58 9.19 5.47
C LYS A 67 -13.33 10.04 5.21
N ASP A 68 -12.60 10.39 6.25
CA ASP A 68 -11.35 11.15 6.13
C ASP A 68 -10.28 10.33 5.37
N GLY A 69 -9.59 10.95 4.42
CA GLY A 69 -8.49 10.34 3.68
C GLY A 69 -8.93 9.40 2.53
N LEU A 70 -10.24 9.23 2.28
CA LEU A 70 -10.72 8.34 1.23
C LEU A 70 -10.58 8.94 -0.17
N ASP A 71 -10.84 10.24 -0.31
CA ASP A 71 -10.72 10.94 -1.60
C ASP A 71 -9.23 11.02 -2.00
N GLU A 72 -8.36 11.35 -1.06
CA GLU A 72 -6.90 11.36 -1.28
C GLU A 72 -6.36 9.96 -1.61
N LEU A 73 -6.89 8.92 -0.96
CA LEU A 73 -6.52 7.55 -1.30
C LEU A 73 -6.99 7.16 -2.71
N TRP A 74 -8.15 7.65 -3.13
CA TRP A 74 -8.63 7.43 -4.49
C TRP A 74 -7.73 8.10 -5.53
N ASP A 75 -7.29 9.34 -5.27
CA ASP A 75 -6.32 10.04 -6.13
C ASP A 75 -5.02 9.23 -6.28
N VAL A 76 -4.50 8.66 -5.20
CA VAL A 76 -3.31 7.78 -5.22
C VAL A 76 -3.54 6.53 -6.10
N ILE A 77 -4.73 5.92 -6.03
CA ILE A 77 -5.08 4.76 -6.87
C ILE A 77 -5.16 5.17 -8.34
N GLN A 78 -5.71 6.34 -8.64
CA GLN A 78 -5.77 6.87 -10.00
C GLN A 78 -4.37 7.16 -10.54
N GLU A 79 -3.51 7.80 -9.76
CA GLU A 79 -2.11 8.08 -10.10
C GLU A 79 -1.34 6.79 -10.40
N PHE A 80 -1.49 5.76 -9.54
CA PHE A 80 -0.89 4.44 -9.76
C PHE A 80 -1.31 3.84 -11.11
N ALA A 81 -2.62 3.89 -11.41
CA ALA A 81 -3.15 3.35 -12.64
C ALA A 81 -2.69 4.14 -13.87
N GLU A 82 -2.59 5.45 -13.77
CA GLU A 82 -2.12 6.33 -14.86
C GLU A 82 -0.64 6.10 -15.14
N GLN A 83 0.23 6.23 -14.13
CA GLN A 83 1.66 5.99 -14.29
C GLN A 83 1.94 4.57 -14.78
N GLY A 84 1.21 3.57 -14.26
CA GLY A 84 1.32 2.18 -14.70
C GLY A 84 0.94 1.98 -16.17
N LYS A 85 -0.01 2.75 -16.70
CA LYS A 85 -0.37 2.72 -18.14
C LYS A 85 0.71 3.41 -18.96
N GLU A 86 1.15 4.59 -18.54
CA GLU A 86 2.18 5.37 -19.23
C GLU A 86 3.51 4.60 -19.36
N ASN A 87 3.91 3.90 -18.30
CA ASN A 87 5.15 3.12 -18.27
C ASN A 87 4.99 1.67 -18.78
N GLY A 88 3.77 1.28 -19.20
CA GLY A 88 3.45 -0.03 -19.76
C GLY A 88 3.33 -1.18 -18.75
N VAL A 89 3.65 -0.97 -17.47
CA VAL A 89 3.61 -2.03 -16.43
C VAL A 89 2.18 -2.56 -16.23
N PHE A 90 1.18 -1.68 -16.30
CA PHE A 90 -0.22 -2.03 -16.08
C PHE A 90 -0.73 -3.08 -17.09
N LEU A 91 -0.49 -2.84 -18.39
CA LEU A 91 -0.93 -3.75 -19.45
C LEU A 91 -0.14 -5.05 -19.43
N LYS A 92 1.19 -4.97 -19.26
CA LYS A 92 2.06 -6.14 -19.16
C LYS A 92 1.65 -7.06 -18.01
N ARG A 93 1.45 -6.51 -16.80
CA ARG A 93 1.04 -7.27 -15.62
C ARG A 93 -0.28 -8.00 -15.83
N ARG A 94 -1.27 -7.35 -16.46
CA ARG A 94 -2.56 -7.98 -16.77
C ARG A 94 -2.42 -9.14 -17.76
N GLN A 95 -1.61 -8.97 -18.79
CA GLN A 95 -1.33 -10.04 -19.76
C GLN A 95 -0.67 -11.25 -19.07
N GLU A 96 0.34 -11.00 -18.24
CA GLU A 96 1.02 -12.05 -17.48
C GLU A 96 0.08 -12.79 -16.53
N GLN A 97 -0.76 -12.04 -15.79
CA GLN A 97 -1.77 -12.62 -14.90
C GLN A 97 -2.80 -13.46 -15.66
N SER A 98 -3.26 -13.01 -16.83
CA SER A 98 -4.20 -13.74 -17.67
C SER A 98 -3.58 -15.04 -18.20
N LEU A 99 -2.34 -15.01 -18.67
CA LEU A 99 -1.63 -16.21 -19.12
C LEU A 99 -1.37 -17.20 -17.99
N ARG A 100 -1.03 -16.70 -16.80
CA ARG A 100 -0.86 -17.52 -15.61
C ARG A 100 -2.17 -18.21 -15.21
N TRP A 101 -3.27 -17.46 -15.16
CA TRP A 101 -4.58 -18.00 -14.79
C TRP A 101 -5.09 -19.11 -15.73
N VAL A 102 -4.76 -19.06 -17.02
CA VAL A 102 -5.14 -20.13 -17.97
C VAL A 102 -4.29 -21.40 -17.81
N ARG A 103 -3.06 -21.27 -17.28
CA ARG A 103 -2.12 -22.39 -17.10
C ARG A 103 -2.30 -23.12 -15.77
N ASP A 104 -2.79 -22.42 -14.76
CA ASP A 104 -3.09 -22.96 -13.42
C ASP A 104 -4.50 -23.58 -13.39
#